data_AF-A0A382NB62-F1
#
_entry.id   AF-A0A382NB62-F1
#
_cell.length_a   1.000
_cell.length_b   1.000
_cell.length_c   1.000
_cell.angle_alpha   90.00
_cell.angle_beta   90.00
_cell.angle_gamma   90.00
#
_symmetry.space_group_name_H-M   'P 1'
#
loop_
_entity.id
_entity.type
_entity.pdbx_description
1 polymer ?
#
loop_
_entity_poly.entity_id
_entity_poly.type
_entity_poly.pdbx_seq_one_letter_code
_entity_poly.pdbx_strand_id
1 'polypeptide(L)'
;MKPCHLLFLVFLAACLSASAKTPNVILVMADDQGWGQTGYYNHPVLKTPNLDAMAANGLRFDRFYAGGPVCSPTRATVLTGRTHDRTGVFSHGYALRDQEKPLPKAMQKAGYATGHFGKWHLNGLRGPGVPILGDDTHGPGPTGFGTWLSVTNFFDLNPVMSRQGKFEEFKGDSSEIIVD
;
A
#
# COMPACT_ATOMS: atom_id res chain seq x y z
N MET A 1 18.97 58.66 -15.12
CA MET A 1 18.66 57.93 -13.86
C MET A 1 18.19 56.53 -14.26
N LYS A 2 18.87 55.51 -13.75
CA LYS A 2 18.95 54.16 -14.35
C LYS A 2 17.70 53.30 -14.02
N PRO A 3 17.16 52.52 -14.98
CA PRO A 3 16.01 51.64 -14.75
C PRO A 3 16.47 50.35 -14.05
N CYS A 4 16.58 50.38 -12.72
CA CYS A 4 17.02 49.23 -11.91
C CYS A 4 15.85 48.45 -11.28
N HIS A 5 14.64 49.01 -11.25
CA HIS A 5 13.50 48.41 -10.55
C HIS A 5 12.71 47.39 -11.38
N LEU A 6 12.78 47.47 -12.72
CA LEU A 6 11.99 46.59 -13.59
C LEU A 6 12.56 45.16 -13.67
N LEU A 7 13.88 45.00 -13.50
CA LEU A 7 14.55 43.69 -13.56
C LEU A 7 14.32 42.84 -12.29
N PHE A 8 14.04 43.47 -11.15
CA PHE A 8 13.83 42.78 -9.87
C PHE A 8 12.42 42.16 -9.75
N LEU A 9 11.41 42.76 -10.39
CA LEU A 9 10.03 42.27 -10.39
C LEU A 9 9.83 41.02 -11.28
N VAL A 10 10.60 40.88 -12.36
CA VAL A 10 10.52 39.72 -13.26
C VAL A 10 11.12 38.46 -12.62
N PHE A 11 12.13 38.59 -11.76
CA PHE A 11 12.75 37.46 -11.07
C PHE A 11 11.87 36.86 -9.96
N LEU A 12 11.06 37.67 -9.29
CA LEU A 12 10.18 37.18 -8.21
C LEU A 12 8.98 36.37 -8.76
N ALA A 13 8.51 36.68 -9.98
CA ALA A 13 7.40 35.97 -10.61
C ALA A 13 7.79 34.57 -11.13
N ALA A 14 9.08 34.32 -11.44
CA ALA A 14 9.53 33.04 -11.98
C ALA A 14 9.62 31.92 -10.94
N CYS A 15 9.75 32.24 -9.64
CA CYS A 15 9.80 31.23 -8.56
C CYS A 15 8.42 30.70 -8.12
N LEU A 16 7.31 31.37 -8.46
CA LEU A 16 5.96 30.93 -8.06
C LEU A 16 5.31 29.91 -9.02
N SER A 17 5.91 29.63 -10.17
CA SER A 17 5.27 28.82 -11.23
C SER A 17 5.77 27.37 -11.32
N ALA A 18 6.60 26.91 -10.38
CA ALA A 18 6.79 25.48 -10.21
C ALA A 18 5.61 24.93 -9.41
N SER A 19 4.46 24.75 -10.07
CA SER A 19 3.38 23.91 -9.54
C SER A 19 3.97 22.50 -9.40
N ALA A 20 4.46 22.19 -8.20
CA ALA A 20 4.96 20.86 -7.88
C ALA A 20 3.78 19.92 -8.06
N LYS A 21 3.79 19.16 -9.15
CA LYS A 21 2.76 18.15 -9.43
C LYS A 21 2.66 17.26 -8.19
N THR A 22 1.43 17.05 -7.71
CA THR A 22 1.18 16.11 -6.63
C THR A 22 1.70 14.74 -7.05
N PRO A 23 2.67 14.15 -6.32
CA PRO A 23 3.27 12.89 -6.73
C PRO A 23 2.29 11.75 -6.49
N ASN A 24 2.27 10.75 -7.38
CA ASN A 24 1.62 9.48 -7.08
C ASN A 24 2.41 8.75 -5.99
N VAL A 25 1.70 8.12 -5.05
CA VAL A 25 2.31 7.32 -3.98
C VAL A 25 1.89 5.87 -4.18
N ILE A 26 2.85 5.00 -4.45
CA ILE A 26 2.64 3.57 -4.65
C ILE A 26 3.29 2.83 -3.49
N LEU A 27 2.49 2.11 -2.71
CA LEU A 27 2.97 1.22 -1.66
C LEU A 27 2.96 -0.21 -2.17
N VAL A 28 4.14 -0.79 -2.37
CA VAL A 28 4.30 -2.21 -2.72
C VAL A 28 4.68 -2.98 -1.46
N MET A 29 3.92 -4.03 -1.13
CA MET A 29 4.15 -4.87 0.04
C MET A 29 4.17 -6.33 -0.39
N ALA A 30 5.28 -7.03 -0.13
CA ALA A 30 5.36 -8.47 -0.21
C ALA A 30 4.96 -9.09 1.14
N ASP A 31 4.24 -10.22 1.10
CA ASP A 31 3.91 -11.01 2.30
C ASP A 31 5.02 -12.04 2.55
N ASP A 32 5.39 -12.25 3.81
CA ASP A 32 6.44 -13.18 4.26
C ASP A 32 7.82 -13.05 3.58
N GLN A 33 8.19 -11.85 3.10
CA GLN A 33 9.53 -11.60 2.57
C GLN A 33 10.56 -11.49 3.71
N GLY A 34 11.52 -12.41 3.72
CA GLY A 34 12.67 -12.38 4.62
C GLY A 34 13.65 -11.25 4.30
N TRP A 35 14.30 -10.72 5.34
CA TRP A 35 15.28 -9.63 5.27
C TRP A 35 16.28 -9.77 4.12
N GLY A 36 16.95 -10.92 4.01
CA GLY A 36 18.01 -11.15 3.04
C GLY A 36 17.55 -11.68 1.68
N GLN A 37 16.24 -11.75 1.40
CA GLN A 37 15.70 -12.37 0.18
C GLN A 37 15.71 -11.43 -1.04
N THR A 38 16.80 -10.71 -1.27
CA THR A 38 16.97 -9.81 -2.42
C THR A 38 18.42 -9.78 -2.92
N GLY A 39 18.58 -9.42 -4.20
CA GLY A 39 19.87 -9.25 -4.85
C GLY A 39 20.73 -8.16 -4.18
N TYR A 40 20.12 -7.04 -3.78
CA TYR A 40 20.80 -5.97 -3.04
C TYR A 40 21.28 -6.36 -1.61
N TYR A 41 20.91 -7.55 -1.12
CA TYR A 41 21.51 -8.18 0.07
C TYR A 41 22.48 -9.32 -0.28
N ASN A 42 22.94 -9.40 -1.52
CA ASN A 42 23.84 -10.42 -2.04
C ASN A 42 23.30 -11.86 -1.89
N HIS A 43 21.98 -12.04 -2.05
CA HIS A 43 21.39 -13.37 -1.99
C HIS A 43 22.02 -14.27 -3.08
N PRO A 44 22.46 -15.52 -2.77
CA PRO A 44 23.30 -16.32 -3.67
C PRO A 44 22.57 -16.85 -4.92
N VAL A 45 21.23 -16.88 -4.91
CA VAL A 45 20.40 -17.47 -5.98
C VAL A 45 19.38 -16.49 -6.56
N LEU A 46 18.54 -15.90 -5.72
CA LEU A 46 17.51 -14.93 -6.11
C LEU A 46 18.10 -13.72 -6.84
N LYS A 47 17.51 -13.40 -8.00
CA LYS A 47 17.82 -12.20 -8.79
C LYS A 47 16.61 -11.27 -8.74
N THR A 48 16.80 -10.05 -8.23
CA THR A 48 15.71 -9.07 -8.08
C THR A 48 16.05 -7.74 -8.75
N PRO A 49 16.35 -7.73 -10.07
CA PRO A 49 16.94 -6.57 -10.73
C PRO A 49 16.10 -5.28 -10.60
N ASN A 50 14.77 -5.40 -10.57
CA ASN A 50 13.88 -4.26 -10.36
C ASN A 50 13.99 -3.69 -8.93
N LEU A 51 14.06 -4.56 -7.91
CA LEU A 51 14.23 -4.12 -6.53
C LEU A 51 15.65 -3.60 -6.28
N ASP A 52 16.65 -4.17 -6.95
CA ASP A 52 18.04 -3.72 -6.89
C ASP A 52 18.18 -2.33 -7.50
N ALA A 53 17.53 -2.09 -8.64
CA ALA A 53 17.45 -0.77 -9.26
C ALA A 53 16.71 0.24 -8.37
N MET A 54 15.60 -0.15 -7.73
CA MET A 54 14.91 0.71 -6.76
C MET A 54 15.81 1.07 -5.57
N ALA A 55 16.54 0.11 -5.02
CA ALA A 55 17.46 0.34 -3.90
C ALA A 55 18.62 1.27 -4.28
N ALA A 56 19.16 1.15 -5.51
CA ALA A 56 20.25 2.00 -6.01
C ALA A 56 19.80 3.44 -6.31
N ASN A 57 18.53 3.66 -6.66
CA ASN A 57 17.98 4.96 -7.03
C ASN A 57 17.14 5.63 -5.92
N GLY A 58 17.13 5.06 -4.72
CA GLY A 58 16.25 5.47 -3.63
C GLY A 58 16.92 5.49 -2.27
N LEU A 59 16.09 5.63 -1.23
CA LEU A 59 16.51 5.49 0.15
C LEU A 59 16.19 4.08 0.64
N ARG A 60 17.20 3.37 1.15
CA ARG A 60 17.02 2.05 1.78
C ARG A 60 17.20 2.16 3.29
N PHE A 61 16.32 1.51 4.03
CA PHE A 61 16.39 1.43 5.49
C PHE A 61 16.96 0.08 5.91
N ASP A 62 18.20 0.09 6.41
CA ASP A 62 18.89 -1.13 6.86
C ASP A 62 18.45 -1.60 8.28
N ARG A 63 17.46 -0.92 8.88
CA ARG A 63 16.84 -1.29 10.16
C ARG A 63 15.35 -0.93 10.15
N PHE A 64 14.58 -1.62 9.32
CA PHE A 64 13.12 -1.47 9.22
C PHE A 64 12.43 -2.74 9.71
N TYR A 65 11.64 -2.63 10.78
CA TYR A 65 10.99 -3.76 11.43
C TYR A 65 9.49 -3.73 11.18
N ALA A 66 8.92 -4.92 10.94
CA ALA A 66 7.47 -5.09 10.84
C ALA A 66 6.78 -4.74 12.17
N GLY A 67 5.52 -4.29 12.09
CA GLY A 67 4.73 -3.92 13.28
C GLY A 67 4.32 -5.10 14.16
N GLY A 68 4.50 -6.33 13.69
CA GLY A 68 4.37 -7.58 14.43
C GLY A 68 4.78 -8.77 13.56
N PRO A 69 5.15 -9.94 14.14
CA PRO A 69 5.66 -11.08 13.38
C PRO A 69 4.55 -11.92 12.70
N VAL A 70 3.46 -11.27 12.27
CA VAL A 70 2.30 -11.89 11.62
C VAL A 70 1.70 -10.91 10.59
N CYS A 71 1.12 -11.45 9.52
CA CYS A 71 0.54 -10.68 8.41
C CYS A 71 -0.48 -9.60 8.83
N SER A 72 -1.57 -9.94 9.54
CA SER A 72 -2.61 -8.97 9.92
C SER A 72 -2.08 -7.83 10.83
N PRO A 73 -1.31 -8.11 11.91
CA PRO A 73 -0.65 -7.06 12.68
C PRO A 73 0.16 -6.08 11.84
N THR A 74 1.01 -6.58 10.93
CA THR A 74 1.83 -5.73 10.06
C THR A 74 0.98 -4.84 9.17
N ARG A 75 -0.05 -5.41 8.52
CA ARG A 75 -0.99 -4.65 7.68
C ARG A 75 -1.71 -3.56 8.46
N ALA A 76 -2.15 -3.87 9.68
CA ALA A 76 -2.79 -2.88 10.56
C ALA A 76 -1.84 -1.73 10.91
N THR A 77 -0.58 -2.03 11.23
CA THR A 77 0.42 -0.99 11.54
C THR A 77 0.74 -0.10 10.34
N VAL A 78 0.86 -0.68 9.14
CA VAL A 78 1.16 0.07 7.92
C VAL A 78 0.00 0.97 7.52
N LEU A 79 -1.24 0.46 7.62
CA LEU A 79 -2.41 1.26 7.26
C LEU A 79 -2.74 2.35 8.28
N THR A 80 -2.33 2.23 9.54
CA THR A 80 -2.74 3.20 10.59
C THR A 80 -1.60 4.06 11.11
N GLY A 81 -0.34 3.65 10.92
CA GLY A 81 0.82 4.24 11.59
C GLY A 81 0.83 4.04 13.11
N ARG A 82 0.12 3.02 13.62
CA ARG A 82 -0.04 2.73 15.05
C ARG A 82 0.39 1.31 15.37
N THR A 83 0.66 1.03 16.65
CA THR A 83 0.92 -0.34 17.09
C THR A 83 -0.32 -1.22 16.89
N HIS A 84 -0.11 -2.46 16.46
CA HIS A 84 -1.18 -3.44 16.24
C HIS A 84 -2.08 -3.68 17.47
N ASP A 85 -1.53 -3.61 18.68
CA ASP A 85 -2.31 -3.66 19.93
C ASP A 85 -3.36 -2.54 20.02
N ARG A 86 -2.97 -1.34 19.58
CA ARG A 86 -3.86 -0.18 19.60
C ARG A 86 -4.96 -0.31 18.55
N THR A 87 -4.66 -0.92 17.41
CA THR A 87 -5.64 -1.15 16.34
C THR A 87 -6.56 -2.35 16.62
N GLY A 88 -6.29 -3.13 17.68
CA GLY A 88 -7.06 -4.32 18.06
C GLY A 88 -6.72 -5.58 17.26
N VAL A 89 -5.65 -5.55 16.47
CA VAL A 89 -5.24 -6.66 15.59
C VAL A 89 -4.08 -7.40 16.25
N PHE A 90 -4.38 -8.25 17.23
CA PHE A 90 -3.38 -8.95 18.03
C PHE A 90 -2.72 -10.14 17.30
N SER A 91 -3.41 -10.72 16.31
CA SER A 91 -2.92 -11.83 15.49
C SER A 91 -3.69 -11.87 14.16
N HIS A 92 -3.46 -12.89 13.34
CA HIS A 92 -4.28 -13.16 12.17
C HIS A 92 -5.74 -13.49 12.56
N GLY A 93 -6.68 -13.12 11.69
CA GLY A 93 -8.11 -13.28 11.95
C GLY A 93 -8.68 -12.34 13.01
N TYR A 94 -7.99 -11.24 13.32
CA TYR A 94 -8.57 -10.11 14.04
C TYR A 94 -8.93 -9.02 13.04
N ALA A 95 -10.08 -8.39 13.25
CA ALA A 95 -10.55 -7.29 12.44
C ALA A 95 -9.91 -5.96 12.88
N LEU A 96 -9.64 -5.07 11.93
CA LEU A 96 -9.19 -3.71 12.24
C LEU A 96 -10.30 -2.94 12.94
N ARG A 97 -10.04 -2.31 14.09
CA ARG A 97 -11.05 -1.50 14.79
C ARG A 97 -11.60 -0.37 13.90
N ASP A 98 -12.93 -0.24 13.84
CA ASP A 98 -13.64 0.78 13.06
C ASP A 98 -13.26 2.23 13.42
N GLN A 99 -12.83 2.47 14.67
CA GLN A 99 -12.43 3.80 15.15
C GLN A 99 -11.06 4.24 14.63
N GLU A 100 -10.29 3.33 14.01
CA GLU A 100 -9.01 3.68 13.42
C GLU A 100 -9.18 4.66 12.26
N LYS A 101 -8.11 5.41 11.98
CA LYS A 101 -8.07 6.39 10.89
C LYS A 101 -7.03 5.94 9.87
N PRO A 102 -7.39 5.04 8.93
CA PRO A 102 -6.44 4.48 7.98
C PRO A 102 -5.88 5.54 7.04
N LEU A 103 -4.64 5.32 6.60
CA LEU A 103 -3.88 6.11 5.64
C LEU A 103 -4.69 6.43 4.37
N PRO A 104 -5.45 5.51 3.76
CA PRO A 104 -6.28 5.83 2.60
C PRO A 104 -7.29 6.95 2.87
N LYS A 105 -7.94 6.99 4.04
CA LYS A 105 -8.86 8.10 4.39
C LYS A 105 -8.12 9.43 4.52
N ALA A 106 -6.88 9.43 5.04
CA ALA A 106 -6.05 10.63 5.11
C ALA A 106 -5.64 11.09 3.70
N MET A 107 -5.26 10.16 2.83
CA MET A 107 -4.91 10.43 1.43
C MET A 107 -6.10 11.03 0.64
N GLN A 108 -7.29 10.47 0.80
CA GLN A 108 -8.51 11.03 0.17
C GLN A 108 -8.76 12.49 0.58
N LYS A 109 -8.60 12.81 1.88
CA LYS A 109 -8.73 14.20 2.37
C LYS A 109 -7.69 15.14 1.78
N ALA A 110 -6.53 14.62 1.39
CA ALA A 110 -5.49 15.36 0.70
C ALA A 110 -5.69 15.44 -0.83
N GLY A 111 -6.82 14.95 -1.36
CA GLY A 111 -7.17 15.02 -2.78
C GLY A 111 -6.68 13.86 -3.63
N TYR A 112 -6.20 12.77 -3.01
CA TYR A 112 -5.73 11.59 -3.73
C TYR A 112 -6.85 10.61 -4.06
N ALA A 113 -6.81 10.07 -5.28
CA ALA A 113 -7.45 8.80 -5.57
C ALA A 113 -6.74 7.67 -4.80
N THR A 114 -7.49 6.66 -4.36
CA THR A 114 -6.98 5.57 -3.51
C THR A 114 -7.37 4.22 -4.07
N GLY A 115 -6.40 3.31 -4.13
CA GLY A 115 -6.55 1.96 -4.68
C GLY A 115 -5.96 0.89 -3.77
N HIS A 116 -6.62 -0.26 -3.61
CA HIS A 116 -6.06 -1.45 -2.97
C HIS A 116 -6.14 -2.66 -3.90
N PHE A 117 -5.01 -3.31 -4.14
CA PHE A 117 -4.93 -4.45 -5.04
C PHE A 117 -4.20 -5.58 -4.32
N GLY A 118 -4.88 -6.73 -4.17
CA GLY A 118 -4.32 -7.90 -3.52
C GLY A 118 -4.88 -8.19 -2.13
N LYS A 119 -4.08 -8.85 -1.29
CA LYS A 119 -4.53 -9.47 -0.03
C LYS A 119 -4.92 -8.41 1.00
N TRP A 120 -6.06 -8.62 1.66
CA TRP A 120 -6.60 -7.67 2.64
C TRP A 120 -6.24 -8.04 4.08
N HIS A 121 -6.75 -9.18 4.56
CA HIS A 121 -6.47 -9.81 5.86
C HIS A 121 -6.70 -8.96 7.11
N LEU A 122 -7.64 -8.02 7.05
CA LEU A 122 -8.03 -7.13 8.17
C LEU A 122 -9.52 -7.17 8.51
N ASN A 123 -10.25 -8.15 7.96
CA ASN A 123 -11.69 -8.31 8.15
C ASN A 123 -12.06 -9.41 9.17
N GLY A 124 -11.10 -9.89 9.97
CA GLY A 124 -11.36 -10.84 11.05
C GLY A 124 -11.63 -12.29 10.61
N LEU A 125 -11.50 -12.60 9.32
CA LEU A 125 -11.68 -13.95 8.82
C LEU A 125 -10.43 -14.81 9.02
N ARG A 126 -10.66 -16.10 9.31
CA ARG A 126 -9.63 -17.14 9.39
C ARG A 126 -9.90 -18.19 8.32
N GLY A 127 -8.84 -18.79 7.78
CA GLY A 127 -8.94 -19.86 6.79
C GLY A 127 -8.50 -19.39 5.39
N PRO A 128 -9.01 -20.06 4.32
CA PRO A 128 -8.58 -19.81 2.96
C PRO A 128 -8.94 -18.40 2.47
N GLY A 129 -8.31 -17.99 1.38
CA GLY A 129 -8.68 -16.78 0.66
C GLY A 129 -10.09 -16.92 0.08
N VAL A 130 -10.95 -15.95 0.37
CA VAL A 130 -12.29 -15.86 -0.22
C VAL A 130 -12.54 -14.44 -0.74
N PRO A 131 -13.41 -14.26 -1.74
CA PRO A 131 -13.81 -12.93 -2.19
C PRO A 131 -14.42 -12.10 -1.05
N ILE A 132 -14.08 -10.80 -1.00
CA ILE A 132 -14.62 -9.87 -0.02
C ILE A 132 -16.02 -9.42 -0.45
N LEU A 133 -17.00 -9.48 0.45
CA LEU A 133 -18.36 -8.99 0.17
C LEU A 133 -18.38 -7.46 0.04
N GLY A 134 -19.30 -6.93 -0.77
CA GLY A 134 -19.44 -5.48 -0.95
C GLY A 134 -19.91 -4.74 0.30
N ASP A 135 -20.58 -5.44 1.23
CA ASP A 135 -21.09 -4.93 2.49
C ASP A 135 -20.20 -5.32 3.71
N ASP A 136 -19.03 -5.92 3.48
CA ASP A 136 -18.06 -6.18 4.54
C ASP A 136 -17.57 -4.86 5.14
N THR A 137 -18.03 -4.57 6.36
CA THR A 137 -17.72 -3.31 7.07
C THR A 137 -16.24 -3.15 7.38
N HIS A 138 -15.48 -4.25 7.36
CA HIS A 138 -14.05 -4.26 7.60
C HIS A 138 -13.25 -4.47 6.30
N GLY A 139 -13.89 -4.44 5.13
CA GLY A 139 -13.25 -4.57 3.83
C GLY A 139 -12.49 -3.30 3.37
N PRO A 140 -11.83 -3.34 2.19
CA PRO A 140 -11.07 -2.20 1.67
C PRO A 140 -11.91 -0.92 1.50
N GLY A 141 -13.16 -1.04 1.04
CA GLY A 141 -14.04 0.10 0.80
C GLY A 141 -14.23 1.00 2.03
N PRO A 142 -14.81 0.48 3.15
CA PRO A 142 -14.99 1.24 4.38
C PRO A 142 -13.71 1.80 5.01
N THR A 143 -12.54 1.23 4.70
CA THR A 143 -11.24 1.75 5.15
C THR A 143 -10.67 2.88 4.29
N GLY A 144 -11.38 3.28 3.23
CA GLY A 144 -11.04 4.44 2.41
C GLY A 144 -10.33 4.11 1.12
N PHE A 145 -10.46 2.90 0.59
CA PHE A 145 -10.03 2.59 -0.79
C PHE A 145 -11.20 2.75 -1.76
N GLY A 146 -11.13 3.73 -2.65
CA GLY A 146 -12.19 3.99 -3.64
C GLY A 146 -12.23 2.95 -4.77
N THR A 147 -11.07 2.42 -5.14
CA THR A 147 -10.93 1.33 -6.11
C THR A 147 -10.26 0.15 -5.42
N TRP A 148 -10.76 -1.07 -5.64
CA TRP A 148 -10.06 -2.24 -5.13
C TRP A 148 -10.41 -3.53 -5.88
N LEU A 149 -9.41 -4.39 -6.00
CA LEU A 149 -9.49 -5.79 -6.40
C LEU A 149 -8.79 -6.61 -5.33
N SER A 150 -9.53 -7.40 -4.57
CA SER A 150 -9.00 -7.94 -3.31
C SER A 150 -9.58 -9.30 -2.94
N VAL A 151 -8.87 -9.97 -2.05
CA VAL A 151 -9.22 -11.25 -1.43
C VAL A 151 -8.92 -11.16 0.06
N THR A 152 -9.68 -11.88 0.88
CA THR A 152 -9.55 -11.83 2.34
C THR A 152 -8.18 -12.29 2.82
N ASN A 153 -7.62 -13.32 2.19
CA ASN A 153 -6.34 -13.93 2.57
C ASN A 153 -5.71 -14.61 1.34
N PHE A 154 -4.41 -14.89 1.45
CA PHE A 154 -3.55 -15.56 0.46
C PHE A 154 -3.51 -14.95 -0.94
N PHE A 155 -2.46 -15.33 -1.68
CA PHE A 155 -2.36 -15.17 -3.13
C PHE A 155 -2.29 -16.59 -3.68
N ASP A 156 -3.24 -16.89 -4.56
CA ASP A 156 -3.48 -18.22 -5.09
C ASP A 156 -3.37 -18.21 -6.61
N LEU A 157 -3.24 -19.41 -7.18
CA LEU A 157 -3.36 -19.64 -8.62
C LEU A 157 -4.83 -19.75 -9.02
N ASN A 158 -5.20 -19.03 -10.09
CA ASN A 158 -6.56 -18.92 -10.60
C ASN A 158 -7.56 -18.47 -9.52
N PRO A 159 -7.33 -17.31 -8.88
CA PRO A 159 -8.11 -16.89 -7.73
C PRO A 159 -9.52 -16.46 -8.14
N VAL A 160 -10.46 -16.61 -7.20
CA VAL A 160 -11.69 -15.82 -7.20
C VAL A 160 -11.46 -14.61 -6.30
N MET A 161 -11.49 -13.42 -6.88
CA MET A 161 -11.28 -12.16 -6.16
C MET A 161 -12.55 -11.32 -6.18
N SER A 162 -12.55 -10.26 -5.40
CA SER A 162 -13.65 -9.30 -5.37
C SER A 162 -13.18 -7.95 -5.89
N ARG A 163 -13.83 -7.46 -6.94
CA ARG A 163 -13.70 -6.09 -7.43
C ARG A 163 -14.88 -5.28 -6.94
N GLN A 164 -14.64 -4.38 -5.98
CA GLN A 164 -15.69 -3.53 -5.40
C GLN A 164 -16.93 -4.34 -4.95
N GLY A 165 -16.72 -5.54 -4.39
CA GLY A 165 -17.79 -6.41 -3.90
C GLY A 165 -18.35 -7.39 -4.94
N LYS A 166 -17.95 -7.30 -6.20
CA LYS A 166 -18.35 -8.23 -7.27
C LYS A 166 -17.30 -9.30 -7.46
N PHE A 167 -17.72 -10.56 -7.49
CA PHE A 167 -16.80 -11.69 -7.59
C PHE A 167 -16.36 -11.87 -9.04
N GLU A 168 -15.06 -12.04 -9.24
CA GLU A 168 -14.41 -12.22 -10.52
C GLU A 168 -13.47 -13.42 -10.43
N GLU A 169 -13.58 -14.34 -11.38
CA GLU A 169 -12.67 -15.47 -11.53
C GLU A 169 -11.53 -15.10 -12.48
N PHE A 170 -10.30 -15.41 -12.09
CA PHE A 170 -9.11 -15.12 -12.88
C PHE A 170 -8.35 -16.40 -13.22
N LYS A 171 -7.52 -16.31 -14.26
CA LYS A 171 -6.51 -17.33 -14.58
C LYS A 171 -5.12 -16.74 -14.37
N GLY A 172 -4.21 -17.51 -13.79
CA GLY A 172 -2.84 -17.08 -13.49
C GLY A 172 -2.58 -16.82 -12.00
N ASP A 173 -1.41 -16.27 -11.70
CA ASP A 173 -1.00 -15.98 -10.32
C ASP A 173 -1.60 -14.66 -9.82
N SER A 174 -2.11 -14.66 -8.59
CA SER A 174 -2.70 -13.45 -7.97
C SER A 174 -1.75 -12.25 -7.98
N SER A 175 -0.43 -12.48 -7.89
CA SER A 175 0.57 -11.41 -7.92
C SER A 175 0.72 -10.75 -9.29
N GLU A 176 0.42 -11.46 -10.38
CA GLU A 176 0.38 -10.92 -11.75
C GLU A 176 -0.96 -10.23 -12.02
N ILE A 177 -2.07 -10.88 -11.66
CA ILE A 177 -3.44 -10.40 -11.89
C ILE A 177 -3.69 -9.01 -11.31
N ILE A 178 -3.11 -8.69 -10.15
CA ILE A 178 -3.36 -7.41 -9.47
C ILE A 178 -2.59 -6.23 -10.06
N VAL A 179 -1.61 -6.48 -10.94
CA VAL A 179 -0.78 -5.46 -11.58
C VAL A 179 -1.06 -5.28 -13.08
N ASP A 180 -1.85 -6.17 -13.68
CA ASP A 180 -2.34 -6.08 -15.07
C ASP A 180 -3.48 -5.04 -15.21
#